data_AF-H3B3M9-F1
#
_entry.id   AF-H3B3M9-F1
#
_cell.length_a   1.000
_cell.length_b   1.000
_cell.length_c   1.000
_cell.angle_alpha   90.00
_cell.angle_beta   90.00
_cell.angle_gamma   90.00
#
_symmetry.space_group_name_H-M   'P 1'
#
loop_
_entity.id
_entity.type
_entity.pdbx_description
1 polymer ?
#
loop_
_entity_poly.entity_id
_entity_poly.type
_entity_poly.pdbx_seq_one_letter_code
_entity_poly.pdbx_strand_id
1 'polypeptide(L)'
;AGREFGIMEKMIRDWRKTNETLEEMAKMKCANCGNMQSFVALEVDLNEWVLQSQQNGYIVTRNAIRSWALKMAKEEKYKTDGSSTFAASAGWCTCFMGSLSECIRKMKDAWESIPDQMIHCSFLKCGINNAMDGSQDAAMYEISEEDDEADDVDSCDNLDQKEFET
;
A
#
# COMPACT_ATOMS: atom_id res chain seq x y z
N ALA A 1 -12.55 -36.85 26.45
CA ALA A 1 -12.05 -35.60 25.86
C ALA A 1 -12.89 -34.39 26.30
N GLY A 2 -14.06 -34.09 25.73
CA GLY A 2 -14.75 -32.79 26.01
C GLY A 2 -15.10 -32.49 27.47
N ARG A 3 -15.58 -33.49 28.22
CA ARG A 3 -15.95 -33.32 29.64
C ARG A 3 -14.77 -33.03 30.57
N GLU A 4 -13.57 -33.43 30.19
CA GLU A 4 -12.35 -33.29 30.99
C GLU A 4 -11.72 -31.89 30.86
N PHE A 5 -11.85 -31.29 29.68
CA PHE A 5 -11.33 -29.95 29.38
C PHE A 5 -12.40 -28.86 29.42
N GLY A 6 -13.64 -29.18 29.83
CA GLY A 6 -14.76 -28.24 29.83
C GLY A 6 -15.16 -27.75 28.42
N ILE A 7 -14.78 -28.48 27.38
CA ILE A 7 -15.03 -28.11 25.98
C ILE A 7 -16.38 -28.69 25.55
N MET A 8 -17.26 -27.83 25.03
CA MET A 8 -18.55 -28.24 24.46
C MET A 8 -18.34 -29.21 23.29
N GLU A 9 -19.14 -30.28 23.24
CA GLU A 9 -19.04 -31.30 22.20
C GLU A 9 -19.27 -30.75 20.78
N LYS A 10 -20.03 -29.65 20.65
CA LYS A 10 -20.11 -28.89 19.40
C LYS A 10 -18.76 -28.38 18.93
N MET A 11 -17.94 -27.77 19.81
CA MET A 11 -16.61 -27.26 19.45
C MET A 11 -15.68 -28.38 19.00
N ILE A 12 -15.79 -29.57 19.58
CA ILE A 12 -15.00 -30.74 19.15
C ILE A 12 -15.40 -31.17 17.74
N ARG A 13 -16.71 -31.18 17.43
CA ARG A 13 -17.20 -31.51 16.09
C ARG A 13 -16.78 -30.48 15.07
N ASP A 14 -16.91 -29.20 15.40
CA ASP A 14 -16.53 -28.10 14.50
C ASP A 14 -15.01 -28.09 14.29
N TRP A 15 -14.21 -28.30 15.34
CA TRP A 15 -12.75 -28.41 15.25
C TRP A 15 -12.33 -29.58 14.36
N ARG A 16 -12.94 -30.77 14.50
CA ARG A 16 -12.62 -31.92 13.61
C ARG A 16 -12.90 -31.63 12.15
N LYS A 17 -13.95 -30.86 11.84
CA LYS A 17 -14.28 -30.46 10.46
C LYS A 17 -13.27 -29.46 9.89
N THR A 18 -12.73 -28.59 10.73
CA THR A 18 -11.73 -27.59 10.34
C THR A 18 -10.29 -28.05 10.59
N ASN A 19 -10.07 -29.27 11.11
CA ASN A 19 -8.73 -29.69 11.54
C ASN A 19 -7.79 -29.84 10.34
N GLU A 20 -8.27 -30.45 9.25
CA GLU A 20 -7.51 -30.60 8.00
C GLU A 20 -7.09 -29.23 7.44
N THR A 21 -8.01 -28.24 7.44
CA THR A 21 -7.69 -26.88 7.00
C THR A 21 -6.77 -26.13 7.96
N LEU A 22 -6.79 -26.45 9.27
CA LEU A 22 -5.85 -25.90 10.25
C LEU A 22 -4.45 -26.52 10.14
N GLU A 23 -4.33 -27.78 9.72
CA GLU A 23 -3.05 -28.46 9.51
C GLU A 23 -2.30 -27.91 8.29
N GLU A 24 -3.02 -27.48 7.25
CA GLU A 24 -2.46 -26.80 6.08
C GLU A 24 -2.04 -25.34 6.36
N MET A 25 -2.51 -24.74 7.46
CA MET A 25 -2.21 -23.35 7.78
C MET A 25 -0.77 -23.16 8.26
N ALA A 26 -0.19 -22.02 7.92
CA ALA A 26 1.12 -21.62 8.42
C ALA A 26 1.13 -21.66 9.96
N LYS A 27 2.16 -22.25 10.56
CA LYS A 27 2.28 -22.51 12.01
C LYS A 27 2.07 -21.28 12.91
N MET A 28 2.26 -20.08 12.37
CA MET A 28 2.08 -18.80 13.09
C MET A 28 0.67 -18.21 12.96
N LYS A 29 -0.23 -18.81 12.17
CA LYS A 29 -1.58 -18.29 11.92
C LYS A 29 -2.59 -18.93 12.88
N CYS A 30 -3.03 -18.17 13.89
CA CYS A 30 -3.88 -18.69 14.97
C CYS A 30 -5.36 -18.90 14.61
N ALA A 31 -5.86 -18.32 13.51
CA ALA A 31 -7.23 -18.53 13.04
C ALA A 31 -7.38 -18.13 11.57
N ASN A 32 -8.36 -18.70 10.87
CA ASN A 32 -8.80 -18.21 9.58
C ASN A 32 -9.89 -17.14 9.77
N CYS A 33 -9.49 -16.00 10.35
CA CYS A 33 -10.35 -14.82 10.35
C CYS A 33 -10.50 -14.40 8.88
N GLY A 34 -11.70 -14.55 8.34
CA GLY A 34 -11.99 -14.28 6.93
C GLY A 34 -11.42 -12.92 6.51
N ASN A 35 -10.90 -12.88 5.29
CA ASN A 35 -10.52 -11.62 4.67
C ASN A 35 -11.80 -10.79 4.57
N MET A 36 -11.96 -9.77 5.42
CA MET A 36 -13.08 -8.85 5.33
C MET A 36 -12.84 -7.94 4.13
N GLN A 37 -13.01 -8.50 2.93
CA GLN A 37 -12.93 -7.76 1.69
C GLN A 37 -14.32 -7.67 1.09
N SER A 38 -14.80 -6.44 1.03
CA SER A 38 -15.46 -5.96 -0.17
C SER A 38 -15.04 -4.50 -0.32
N PHE A 39 -14.87 -4.03 -1.55
CA PHE A 39 -14.49 -2.66 -1.92
C PHE A 39 -12.98 -2.31 -1.96
N VAL A 40 -12.12 -3.20 -2.48
CA VAL A 40 -10.68 -2.90 -2.68
C VAL A 40 -10.45 -1.64 -3.53
N ALA A 41 -11.19 -1.48 -4.64
CA ALA A 41 -11.06 -0.29 -5.48
C ALA A 41 -11.46 1.01 -4.73
N LEU A 42 -12.47 0.94 -3.86
CA LEU A 42 -12.89 2.06 -3.01
C LEU A 42 -11.80 2.41 -2.00
N GLU A 43 -11.14 1.40 -1.42
CA GLU A 43 -10.06 1.58 -0.44
C GLU A 43 -8.83 2.26 -1.05
N VAL A 44 -8.51 1.98 -2.32
CA VAL A 44 -7.41 2.65 -3.04
C VAL A 44 -7.68 4.15 -3.18
N ASP A 45 -8.85 4.52 -3.74
CA ASP A 45 -9.20 5.93 -3.91
C ASP A 45 -9.39 6.65 -2.55
N LEU A 46 -9.89 5.94 -1.53
CA LEU A 46 -9.97 6.44 -0.15
C LEU A 46 -8.58 6.76 0.42
N ASN A 47 -7.61 5.85 0.26
CA ASN A 47 -6.25 6.06 0.73
C ASN A 47 -5.63 7.29 0.07
N GLU A 48 -5.81 7.44 -1.24
CA GLU A 48 -5.31 8.58 -2.00
C GLU A 48 -5.88 9.90 -1.46
N TRP A 49 -7.20 9.95 -1.23
CA TRP A 49 -7.82 11.12 -0.61
C TRP A 49 -7.27 11.43 0.80
N VAL A 50 -6.99 10.41 1.61
CA VAL A 50 -6.40 10.62 2.95
C VAL A 50 -4.99 11.19 2.83
N LEU A 51 -4.16 10.68 1.92
CA LEU A 51 -2.80 11.18 1.70
C LEU A 51 -2.81 12.63 1.23
N GLN A 52 -3.65 12.98 0.25
CA GLN A 52 -3.81 14.35 -0.22
C GLN A 52 -4.31 15.29 0.88
N SER A 53 -5.26 14.83 1.70
CA SER A 53 -5.77 15.62 2.83
C SER A 53 -4.68 15.92 3.86
N GLN A 54 -3.81 14.95 4.14
CA GLN A 54 -2.67 15.12 5.04
C GLN A 54 -1.60 16.06 4.46
N GLN A 55 -1.29 15.94 3.16
CA GLN A 55 -0.37 16.87 2.48
C GLN A 55 -0.86 18.32 2.55
N ASN A 56 -2.17 18.52 2.49
CA ASN A 56 -2.81 19.82 2.64
C ASN A 56 -2.93 20.29 4.10
N GLY A 57 -2.38 19.55 5.07
CA GLY A 57 -2.37 19.90 6.49
C GLY A 57 -3.67 19.59 7.25
N TYR A 58 -4.60 18.84 6.66
CA TYR A 58 -5.85 18.48 7.32
C TYR A 58 -5.71 17.24 8.20
N ILE A 59 -6.29 17.30 9.40
CA ILE A 59 -6.43 16.12 10.26
C ILE A 59 -7.63 15.30 9.79
N VAL A 60 -7.35 14.11 9.27
CA VAL A 60 -8.38 13.18 8.82
C VAL A 60 -8.92 12.38 10.00
N THR A 61 -10.17 12.68 10.40
CA THR A 61 -10.85 11.95 11.49
C THR A 61 -11.55 10.70 10.98
N ARG A 62 -11.80 9.74 11.89
CA ARG A 62 -12.59 8.53 11.61
C ARG A 62 -13.93 8.82 10.93
N ASN A 63 -14.63 9.87 11.37
CA ASN A 63 -15.92 10.24 10.79
C ASN A 63 -15.78 10.85 9.39
N ALA A 64 -14.70 11.58 9.12
CA ALA A 64 -14.42 12.09 7.78
C ALA A 64 -14.20 10.94 6.80
N ILE A 65 -13.39 9.94 7.18
CA ILE A 65 -13.16 8.72 6.39
C ILE A 65 -14.48 8.01 6.09
N ARG A 66 -15.31 7.80 7.11
CA ARG A 66 -16.62 7.14 6.96
C ARG A 66 -17.53 7.91 6.00
N SER A 67 -17.64 9.22 6.18
CA SER A 67 -18.49 10.08 5.34
C SER A 67 -18.00 10.10 3.89
N TRP A 68 -16.69 10.18 3.68
CA TRP A 68 -16.10 10.19 2.34
C TRP A 68 -16.24 8.83 1.65
N ALA A 69 -16.02 7.73 2.38
CA ALA A 69 -16.22 6.37 1.87
C ALA A 69 -17.70 6.12 1.48
N LEU A 70 -18.66 6.59 2.27
CA LEU A 70 -20.09 6.51 1.92
C LEU A 70 -20.45 7.40 0.73
N LYS A 71 -19.74 8.50 0.51
CA LYS A 71 -19.93 9.38 -0.65
C LYS A 71 -19.44 8.68 -1.91
N MET A 72 -18.21 8.16 -1.92
CA MET A 72 -17.66 7.42 -3.04
C MET A 72 -18.45 6.15 -3.35
N ALA A 73 -18.92 5.41 -2.35
CA ALA A 73 -19.69 4.19 -2.58
C ALA A 73 -21.02 4.42 -3.35
N LYS A 74 -21.46 5.68 -3.49
CA LYS A 74 -22.61 6.07 -4.32
C LYS A 74 -22.24 6.33 -5.78
N GLU A 75 -20.96 6.46 -6.11
CA GLU A 75 -20.48 6.66 -7.47
C GLU A 75 -20.66 5.37 -8.26
N GLU A 76 -21.00 5.49 -9.55
CA GLU A 76 -21.26 4.34 -10.43
C GLU A 76 -20.06 3.37 -10.49
N LYS A 77 -18.83 3.89 -10.36
CA LYS A 77 -17.57 3.11 -10.33
C LYS A 77 -17.56 2.00 -9.25
N TYR A 78 -18.30 2.20 -8.16
CA TYR A 78 -18.26 1.33 -6.97
C TYR A 78 -19.56 0.57 -6.71
N LYS A 79 -20.57 0.77 -7.54
CA LYS A 79 -21.82 0.01 -7.45
C LYS A 79 -21.59 -1.39 -8.00
N THR A 80 -21.84 -2.40 -7.18
CA THR A 80 -21.93 -3.79 -7.62
C THR A 80 -23.39 -4.12 -7.93
N ASP A 81 -23.66 -4.78 -9.06
CA ASP A 81 -24.99 -5.16 -9.57
C ASP A 81 -25.83 -6.01 -8.58
N GLY A 82 -25.21 -6.52 -7.51
CA GLY A 82 -25.83 -7.30 -6.43
C GLY A 82 -25.99 -6.54 -5.10
N SER A 83 -26.28 -5.24 -5.13
CA SER A 83 -26.85 -4.38 -4.05
C SER A 83 -26.59 -4.80 -2.59
N SER A 84 -25.32 -5.02 -2.22
CA SER A 84 -24.94 -4.89 -0.81
C SER A 84 -24.60 -3.42 -0.57
N THR A 85 -25.42 -2.75 0.24
CA THR A 85 -25.16 -1.35 0.58
C THR A 85 -23.91 -1.27 1.45
N PHE A 86 -22.87 -0.61 0.96
CA PHE A 86 -21.68 -0.35 1.75
C PHE A 86 -22.04 0.50 2.98
N ALA A 87 -21.86 -0.07 4.17
CA ALA A 87 -22.28 0.55 5.42
C ALA A 87 -21.16 1.32 6.15
N ALA A 88 -19.95 1.39 5.56
CA ALA A 88 -18.75 1.98 6.15
C ALA A 88 -18.67 1.72 7.66
N SER A 89 -18.81 0.47 8.10
CA SER A 89 -19.06 0.14 9.51
C SER A 89 -17.90 0.57 10.43
N ALA A 90 -18.13 0.68 11.75
CA ALA A 90 -17.07 1.07 12.68
C ALA A 90 -15.92 0.05 12.71
N GLY A 91 -16.25 -1.24 12.56
CA GLY A 91 -15.28 -2.33 12.41
C GLY A 91 -14.47 -2.20 11.12
N TRP A 92 -15.15 -2.01 9.98
CA TRP A 92 -14.48 -1.77 8.69
C TRP A 92 -13.53 -0.58 8.76
N CYS A 93 -13.96 0.54 9.33
CA CYS A 93 -13.12 1.73 9.43
C CYS A 93 -11.89 1.50 10.34
N THR A 94 -12.02 0.67 11.39
CA THR A 94 -10.88 0.31 12.24
C THR A 94 -9.86 -0.54 11.47
N CYS A 95 -10.33 -1.52 10.70
CA CYS A 95 -9.47 -2.32 9.83
C CYS A 95 -8.79 -1.46 8.76
N PHE A 96 -9.56 -0.60 8.07
CA PHE A 96 -9.06 0.33 7.06
C PHE A 96 -7.95 1.24 7.61
N MET A 97 -8.17 1.85 8.78
CA MET A 97 -7.16 2.69 9.41
C MET A 97 -5.91 1.90 9.82
N GLY A 98 -6.07 0.64 10.25
CA GLY A 98 -4.94 -0.25 10.53
C GLY A 98 -4.10 -0.51 9.29
N SER A 99 -4.74 -0.88 8.18
CA SER A 99 -4.07 -1.09 6.88
C SER A 99 -3.40 0.18 6.36
N LEU A 100 -4.05 1.34 6.49
CA LEU A 100 -3.48 2.63 6.10
C LEU A 100 -2.24 2.97 6.94
N SER A 101 -2.28 2.76 8.26
CA SER A 101 -1.13 3.03 9.13
C SER A 101 0.09 2.17 8.77
N GLU A 102 -0.16 0.91 8.38
CA GLU A 102 0.90 0.01 7.91
C GLU A 102 1.48 0.45 6.56
N CYS A 103 0.64 0.94 5.64
CA CYS A 103 1.10 1.51 4.37
C CYS A 103 1.99 2.76 4.60
N ILE A 104 1.52 3.70 5.44
CA ILE A 104 2.28 4.91 5.79
C ILE A 104 3.61 4.55 6.44
N ARG A 105 3.62 3.59 7.37
CA ARG A 105 4.85 3.12 8.00
C ARG A 105 5.81 2.53 6.98
N LYS A 106 5.35 1.66 6.08
CA LYS A 106 6.20 1.08 5.02
C LYS A 106 6.77 2.13 4.08
N MET A 107 5.99 3.13 3.71
CA MET A 107 6.50 4.25 2.89
C MET A 107 7.58 5.01 3.65
N LYS A 108 7.35 5.33 4.92
CA LYS A 108 8.34 6.00 5.76
C LYS A 108 9.63 5.16 5.86
N ASP A 109 9.52 3.88 6.18
CA ASP A 109 10.67 2.98 6.29
C ASP A 109 11.44 2.89 4.96
N ALA A 110 10.73 2.87 3.83
CA ALA A 110 11.35 2.91 2.50
C ALA A 110 12.11 4.23 2.25
N TRP A 111 11.52 5.37 2.60
CA TRP A 111 12.18 6.68 2.50
C TRP A 111 13.42 6.79 3.40
N GLU A 112 13.33 6.30 4.64
CA GLU A 112 14.45 6.28 5.59
C GLU A 112 15.55 5.27 5.21
N SER A 113 15.23 4.26 4.38
CA SER A 113 16.21 3.30 3.88
C SER A 113 17.09 3.83 2.75
N ILE A 114 16.73 4.96 2.14
CA ILE A 114 17.50 5.63 1.09
C ILE A 114 18.73 6.26 1.75
N PRO A 115 19.97 5.84 1.43
CA PRO A 115 21.16 6.40 2.05
C PRO A 115 21.36 7.88 1.69
N ASP A 116 21.76 8.70 2.66
CA ASP A 116 22.00 10.15 2.47
C ASP A 116 22.99 10.44 1.33
N GLN A 117 24.00 9.58 1.13
CA GLN A 117 24.95 9.71 0.02
C GLN A 117 24.28 9.59 -1.34
N MET A 118 23.32 8.67 -1.49
CA MET A 118 22.57 8.51 -2.74
C MET A 118 21.71 9.74 -3.02
N ILE A 119 21.08 10.29 -1.98
CA ILE A 119 20.33 11.55 -2.07
C ILE A 119 21.27 12.69 -2.50
N HIS A 120 22.39 12.87 -1.80
CA HIS A 120 23.38 13.92 -2.08
C HIS A 120 23.98 13.83 -3.49
N CYS A 121 24.41 12.64 -3.91
CA CYS A 121 24.96 12.41 -5.25
C CYS A 121 23.91 12.64 -6.35
N SER A 122 22.64 12.30 -6.10
CA SER A 122 21.56 12.58 -7.06
C SER A 122 21.31 14.07 -7.26
N PHE A 123 21.32 14.87 -6.17
CA PHE A 123 21.18 16.32 -6.26
C PHE A 123 22.37 17.00 -6.95
N LEU A 124 23.59 16.50 -6.72
CA LEU A 124 24.81 16.92 -7.44
C LEU A 124 24.73 16.56 -8.93
N LYS A 125 24.32 15.32 -9.27
CA LYS A 125 24.19 14.85 -10.65
C LYS A 125 23.16 15.65 -11.45
N CYS A 126 22.07 16.06 -10.80
CA CYS A 126 21.05 16.92 -11.41
C CYS A 126 21.39 18.43 -11.36
N GLY A 127 22.54 18.82 -10.80
CA GLY A 127 22.99 20.21 -10.73
C GLY A 127 22.12 21.13 -9.86
N ILE A 128 21.25 20.56 -9.02
CA ILE A 128 20.31 21.31 -8.17
C ILE A 128 21.04 21.98 -7.00
N ASN A 129 22.13 21.37 -6.53
CA ASN A 129 22.88 21.80 -5.35
C ASN A 129 24.36 22.10 -5.62
N ASN A 130 24.76 22.23 -6.90
CA ASN A 130 26.14 22.55 -7.25
C ASN A 130 26.50 23.97 -6.79
N ALA A 131 27.68 24.12 -6.23
CA ALA A 131 28.28 25.42 -6.00
C ALA A 131 28.38 26.18 -7.33
N MET A 132 27.92 27.44 -7.32
CA MET A 132 27.88 28.29 -8.52
C MET A 132 29.29 28.61 -9.09
N ASP A 133 30.35 28.27 -8.34
CA ASP A 133 31.74 28.49 -8.70
C ASP A 133 32.37 27.38 -9.57
N GLY A 134 31.64 26.29 -9.83
CA GLY A 134 32.16 25.22 -10.66
C GLY A 134 33.17 24.29 -9.93
N SER A 135 33.26 24.37 -8.60
CA SER A 135 34.25 23.61 -7.84
C SER A 135 33.87 22.14 -7.58
N GLN A 136 32.59 21.78 -7.78
CA GLN A 136 32.04 20.45 -7.46
C GLN A 136 31.81 19.57 -8.70
N ASP A 137 31.90 20.14 -9.89
CA ASP A 137 31.71 19.51 -11.20
C ASP A 137 32.90 18.64 -11.61
N ALA A 138 34.10 18.90 -11.05
CA ALA A 138 35.25 18.02 -11.22
C ALA A 138 35.02 16.62 -10.62
N ALA A 139 34.23 16.50 -9.55
CA ALA A 139 33.92 15.24 -8.89
C ALA A 139 32.80 14.43 -9.58
N MET A 140 32.07 15.04 -10.53
CA MET A 140 31.02 14.33 -11.28
C MET A 140 31.59 13.28 -12.24
N TYR A 141 32.85 13.44 -12.65
CA TYR A 141 33.53 12.54 -13.58
C TYR A 141 34.24 11.36 -12.90
N GLU A 142 34.63 11.46 -11.62
CA GLU A 142 35.36 10.39 -10.93
C GLU A 142 34.46 9.29 -10.33
N ILE A 143 33.14 9.51 -10.21
CA ILE A 143 32.18 8.49 -9.72
C ILE A 143 31.76 7.53 -10.85
N SER A 144 32.18 7.79 -12.10
CA SER A 144 31.79 6.97 -13.26
C SER A 144 32.79 5.86 -13.60
N GLU A 145 33.89 5.71 -12.86
CA GLU A 145 35.00 4.81 -13.25
C GLU A 145 35.11 3.50 -12.44
N GLU A 146 34.17 3.19 -11.54
CA GLU A 146 34.14 1.88 -10.85
C GLU A 146 32.72 1.30 -10.83
N ASP A 147 32.31 0.73 -11.96
CA ASP A 147 31.64 -0.58 -12.08
C ASP A 147 31.26 -0.80 -13.55
N ASP A 148 32.26 -1.17 -14.35
CA ASP A 148 32.09 -1.88 -15.62
C ASP A 148 31.46 -3.25 -15.31
N GLU A 149 30.13 -3.36 -15.38
CA GLU A 149 29.45 -4.32 -16.27
C GLU A 149 27.93 -4.09 -16.29
N ALA A 150 27.48 -3.23 -17.21
CA ALA A 150 26.07 -3.11 -17.57
C ALA A 150 25.85 -3.82 -18.91
N ASP A 151 25.14 -4.97 -18.85
CA ASP A 151 24.55 -5.61 -20.02
C ASP A 151 23.67 -4.60 -20.78
N ASP A 152 24.03 -4.40 -22.03
CA ASP A 152 23.33 -3.65 -23.07
C ASP A 152 21.89 -4.17 -23.26
N VAL A 153 20.88 -3.37 -22.92
CA VAL A 153 19.54 -3.42 -23.55
C VAL A 153 18.93 -2.01 -23.63
N ASP A 154 19.46 -1.22 -24.57
CA ASP A 154 18.77 -0.08 -25.15
C ASP A 154 17.56 -0.56 -25.97
N SER A 155 16.34 -0.30 -25.48
CA SER A 155 15.20 0.02 -26.34
C SER A 155 14.00 0.50 -25.50
N CYS A 156 13.84 1.81 -25.36
CA CYS A 156 12.52 2.38 -25.05
C CYS A 156 12.27 3.72 -25.76
N ASP A 157 12.53 3.75 -27.07
CA ASP A 157 11.89 4.71 -27.96
C ASP A 157 10.88 3.99 -28.85
N ASN A 158 9.59 4.17 -28.53
CA ASN A 158 8.45 4.33 -29.45
C ASN A 158 7.14 3.98 -28.74
N LEU A 159 6.47 4.99 -28.18
CA LEU A 159 5.01 4.97 -28.08
C LEU A 159 4.47 6.14 -28.89
N ASP A 160 4.01 5.78 -30.09
CA ASP A 160 3.29 6.62 -31.05
C ASP A 160 2.20 7.46 -30.36
N GLN A 161 2.40 8.77 -30.35
CA GLN A 161 1.30 9.72 -30.33
C GLN A 161 0.68 9.77 -31.73
N LYS A 162 -0.25 8.86 -32.01
CA LYS A 162 -1.17 9.02 -33.13
C LYS A 162 -2.49 8.32 -32.89
N GLU A 163 -3.44 9.03 -32.29
CA GLU A 163 -4.85 9.05 -32.72
C GLU A 163 -5.66 9.98 -31.82
N PHE A 164 -5.84 11.22 -32.27
CA PHE A 164 -7.07 11.95 -31.98
C PHE A 164 -7.36 12.90 -33.13
N GLU A 165 -7.95 12.37 -34.20
CA GLU A 165 -8.78 13.12 -35.15
C GLU A 165 -9.47 12.13 -36.11
N THR A 166 -10.73 11.82 -35.82
CA THR A 166 -11.90 12.01 -36.72
C THR A 166 -13.16 11.54 -36.00
#